data_AF-A0A521NZR2-F1
#
_entry.id   AF-A0A521NZR2-F1
#
_cell.length_a   1.000
_cell.length_b   1.000
_cell.length_c   1.000
_cell.angle_alpha   90.00
_cell.angle_beta   90.00
_cell.angle_gamma   90.00
#
_symmetry.space_group_name_H-M   'P 1'
#
loop_
_entity.id
_entity.type
_entity.pdbx_description
1 polymer ?
#
loop_
_entity_poly.entity_id
_entity_poly.type
_entity_poly.pdbx_seq_one_letter_code
_entity_poly.pdbx_strand_id
1 'polypeptide(L)' 'MMRDPDRIPEILELLGEIWRLEPDLRLGQLIFNAARIRDEGIEDVFSIEDAVLRKGLIRYLELIKARQA' A
#
# COMPACT_ATOMS: atom_id res chain seq x y z
N MET A 1 9.63 -13.76 -8.10
CA MET A 1 8.87 -13.47 -9.33
C MET A 1 8.02 -14.70 -9.66
N MET A 2 6.79 -14.74 -9.15
CA MET A 2 5.70 -15.65 -9.53
C MET A 2 4.45 -15.15 -8.78
N ARG A 3 3.25 -15.38 -9.32
CA ARG A 3 1.98 -15.03 -8.67
C ARG A 3 1.68 -15.96 -7.49
N ASP A 4 2.58 -15.98 -6.52
CA ASP A 4 2.49 -16.80 -5.31
C ASP A 4 1.26 -16.37 -4.50
N PRO A 5 0.27 -17.26 -4.28
CA PRO A 5 -0.90 -16.94 -3.47
C PRO A 5 -0.57 -16.47 -2.05
N ASP A 6 0.55 -16.92 -1.49
CA ASP A 6 0.94 -16.63 -0.11
C ASP A 6 1.24 -15.14 0.14
N ARG A 7 1.43 -14.35 -0.93
CA ARG A 7 1.58 -12.89 -0.84
C ARG A 7 0.27 -12.15 -0.54
N ILE A 8 -0.88 -12.76 -0.85
CA ILE A 8 -2.18 -12.09 -0.83
C ILE A 8 -2.60 -11.70 0.60
N PRO A 9 -2.55 -12.61 1.60
CA PRO A 9 -3.04 -12.29 2.95
C PRO A 9 -2.35 -11.07 3.55
N GLU A 10 -1.02 -11.01 3.46
CA GLU A 10 -0.25 -9.89 4.02
C GLU A 10 -0.63 -8.54 3.39
N ILE A 11 -0.81 -8.49 2.06
CA ILE A 11 -1.22 -7.26 1.38
C ILE A 11 -2.62 -6.84 1.82
N LEU A 12 -3.56 -7.77 1.92
CA LEU A 12 -4.92 -7.48 2.36
C LEU A 12 -4.97 -7.00 3.82
N GLU A 13 -4.15 -7.59 4.69
CA GLU A 13 -4.02 -7.17 6.10
C GLU A 13 -3.53 -5.73 6.21
N LEU A 14 -2.44 -5.38 5.50
CA LEU A 14 -1.89 -4.03 5.45
C LEU A 14 -2.89 -3.02 4.89
N LEU A 15 -3.54 -3.35 3.76
CA LEU A 15 -4.57 -2.51 3.17
C LEU A 15 -5.71 -2.26 4.16
N GLY A 16 -6.19 -3.32 4.81
CA GLY A 16 -7.28 -3.23 5.79
C GLY A 16 -6.91 -2.37 7.00
N GLU A 17 -5.69 -2.47 7.52
CA GLU A 17 -5.22 -1.65 8.65
C GLU A 17 -5.16 -0.17 8.26
N ILE A 18 -4.50 0.15 7.15
CA ILE A 18 -4.35 1.53 6.68
C ILE A 18 -5.71 2.14 6.36
N TRP A 19 -6.59 1.39 5.70
CA TRP A 19 -7.88 1.90 5.27
C TRP A 19 -8.83 2.20 6.43
N ARG A 20 -8.74 1.45 7.55
CA ARG A 20 -9.45 1.78 8.79
C ARG A 20 -8.92 3.06 9.44
N LEU A 21 -7.64 3.36 9.29
CA LEU A 21 -7.02 4.57 9.82
C LEU A 21 -7.28 5.80 8.92
N GLU A 22 -7.48 5.59 7.62
CA GLU A 22 -7.70 6.61 6.60
C GLU A 22 -8.99 6.34 5.81
N PRO A 23 -10.18 6.38 6.46
CA PRO A 23 -11.45 5.94 5.86
C PRO A 23 -11.93 6.80 4.68
N ASP A 24 -11.39 8.00 4.52
CA ASP A 24 -11.77 8.92 3.45
C ASP A 24 -11.13 8.55 2.09
N LEU A 25 -10.08 7.73 2.09
CA LEU A 25 -9.45 7.26 0.85
C LEU A 25 -10.31 6.17 0.21
N ARG A 26 -10.46 6.21 -1.12
CA ARG A 26 -10.94 5.03 -1.86
C ARG A 26 -9.81 4.02 -2.02
N LEU A 27 -10.15 2.73 -2.13
CA LEU A 27 -9.17 1.64 -2.26
C LEU A 27 -8.08 1.90 -3.31
N GLY A 28 -8.48 2.33 -4.51
CA GLY A 28 -7.54 2.62 -5.59
C GLY A 28 -6.58 3.78 -5.27
N GLN A 29 -7.06 4.81 -4.56
CA GLN A 29 -6.22 5.93 -4.12
C GLN A 29 -5.23 5.48 -3.06
N LEU A 30 -5.66 4.63 -2.11
CA LEU A 30 -4.79 4.07 -1.09
C LEU A 30 -3.66 3.24 -1.72
N ILE A 31 -3.99 2.33 -2.65
CA ILE A 31 -3.00 1.51 -3.38
C ILE A 31 -2.01 2.39 -4.14
N PHE A 32 -2.52 3.37 -4.90
CA PHE A 32 -1.69 4.26 -5.71
C PHE A 32 -0.76 5.13 -4.85
N ASN A 33 -1.31 5.73 -3.78
CA ASN A 33 -0.53 6.54 -2.84
C ASN A 33 0.56 5.71 -2.16
N ALA A 34 0.21 4.50 -1.69
CA ALA A 34 1.17 3.60 -1.06
C ALA A 34 2.33 3.26 -2.00
N ALA A 35 2.05 2.89 -3.25
CA ALA A 35 3.08 2.55 -4.22
C ALA A 35 4.00 3.75 -4.52
N ARG A 36 3.43 4.96 -4.66
CA ARG A 36 4.19 6.19 -4.93
C ARG A 36 5.10 6.66 -3.80
N ILE A 37 4.90 6.18 -2.57
CA ILE A 37 5.87 6.40 -1.48
C ILE A 37 7.22 5.74 -1.79
N ARG A 38 7.23 4.66 -2.59
CA ARG A 38 8.45 3.94 -2.96
C ARG A 38 8.97 4.31 -4.32
N ASP A 39 8.09 4.65 -5.24
CA ASP A 39 8.44 4.99 -6.62
C ASP A 39 7.50 6.10 -7.14
N GLU A 40 8.01 7.32 -7.17
CA GLU A 40 7.28 8.49 -7.68
C GLU A 40 7.06 8.46 -9.19
N GLY A 41 7.70 7.55 -9.93
CA GLY A 41 7.52 7.36 -11.37
C GLY A 41 6.26 6.57 -11.75
N ILE A 42 5.51 6.04 -10.77
CA ILE A 42 4.29 5.26 -11.05
C ILE A 42 3.16 6.17 -11.53
N GLU A 43 2.86 6.13 -12.82
CA GLU A 43 1.77 6.90 -13.43
C GLU A 43 0.44 6.13 -13.50
N ASP A 44 0.49 4.79 -13.49
CA ASP A 44 -0.66 3.91 -13.63
C ASP A 44 -0.72 2.87 -12.49
N VAL A 45 -1.91 2.66 -11.92
CA VAL A 45 -2.15 1.66 -10.87
C VAL A 45 -1.91 0.23 -11.37
N PHE A 46 -2.11 -0.04 -12.67
CA PHE A 46 -1.97 -1.37 -13.25
C PHE A 46 -0.50 -1.77 -13.48
N SER A 47 0.46 -0.85 -13.39
CA SER A 47 1.90 -1.14 -13.50
C SER A 47 2.57 -1.42 -12.15
N ILE A 48 1.83 -1.31 -11.05
CA ILE A 48 2.38 -1.47 -9.70
C ILE A 48 2.80 -2.93 -9.47
N GLU A 49 4.07 -3.13 -9.14
CA GLU A 49 4.59 -4.42 -8.69
C GLU A 49 4.24 -4.69 -7.22
N ASP A 50 3.91 -5.94 -6.87
CA ASP A 50 3.54 -6.32 -5.50
C ASP A 50 4.62 -5.96 -4.47
N ALA A 51 5.91 -6.10 -4.83
CA ALA A 51 7.02 -5.77 -3.94
C ALA A 51 7.10 -4.26 -3.66
N VAL A 52 6.76 -3.43 -4.65
CA VAL A 52 6.69 -1.97 -4.51
C VAL A 52 5.49 -1.61 -3.64
N LEU A 53 4.32 -2.18 -3.93
CA LEU A 53 3.11 -1.97 -3.14
C LEU A 53 3.32 -2.36 -1.67
N ARG A 54 3.84 -3.56 -1.39
CA ARG A 54 4.11 -4.05 -0.03
C ARG A 54 4.99 -3.09 0.76
N LYS A 55 6.14 -2.70 0.18
CA LYS A 55 7.08 -1.76 0.83
C LYS A 55 6.44 -0.39 1.03
N GLY A 56 5.60 0.03 0.11
CA GLY A 56 4.82 1.26 0.18
C GLY A 56 3.81 1.26 1.32
N LEU A 57 3.02 0.19 1.44
CA LEU A 57 2.03 0.01 2.49
C LEU A 57 2.68 -0.01 3.88
N ILE A 58 3.78 -0.76 4.06
CA ILE A 58 4.54 -0.77 5.32
C ILE A 58 4.98 0.64 5.69
N ARG A 59 5.57 1.38 4.74
CA ARG A 59 6.03 2.75 4.98
C ARG A 59 4.87 3.71 5.26
N TYR A 60 3.74 3.55 4.58
CA TYR A 60 2.55 4.36 4.84
C TYR A 60 2.07 4.13 6.27
N LEU A 61 1.95 2.87 6.70
CA LEU A 61 1.50 2.56 8.05
C LEU A 61 2.41 3.16 9.13
N GLU A 62 3.73 3.10 8.94
CA GLU A 62 4.70 3.79 9.81
C GLU A 62 4.45 5.29 9.88
N LEU A 63 4.21 5.94 8.73
CA LEU A 63 3.95 7.38 8.66
C LEU A 63 2.63 7.77 9.36
N ILE A 64 1.58 6.96 9.25
CA ILE A 64 0.32 7.19 9.97
C ILE A 64 0.56 7.09 11.47
N LYS A 65 1.21 6.02 11.92
CA LYS A 65 1.50 5.79 13.35
C LYS A 65 2.37 6.91 13.94
N ALA A 66 3.34 7.41 13.17
CA ALA A 66 4.20 8.52 13.58
C ALA A 66 3.47 9.88 13.68
N ARG A 67 2.38 10.09 12.93
CA ARG A 67 1.55 11.32 13.02
C ARG A 67 0.58 11.31 14.20
N GLN A 68 0.28 10.12 14.72
CA GLN A 68 -0.66 9.91 15.83
C GLN A 68 0.04 9.81 17.20
N ALA A 69 1.37 9.77 17.23
CA ALA A 69 2.20 9.80 18.43
C ALA A 69 2.59 11.24 18.79
#